data_AF-A0A258JNK9-F1
#
_entry.id   AF-A0A258JNK9-F1
#
_cell.length_a   1.000
_cell.length_b   1.000
_cell.length_c   1.000
_cell.angle_alpha   90.00
_cell.angle_beta   90.00
_cell.angle_gamma   90.00
#
_symmetry.space_group_name_H-M   'P 1'
#
loop_
_entity.id
_entity.type
_entity.pdbx_description
1 polymer ?
#
loop_
_entity_poly.entity_id
_entity_poly.type
_entity_poly.pdbx_seq_one_letter_code
_entity_poly.pdbx_strand_id
1 'polypeptide(L)'
;ASYGNRVPHITVEVERAVGALERQVRAVTLIPGATEFGYTPGEVLRVVGAGAYESENRHVVTAASDLEASLDQLMAACPHLERVSLVVAWFGDDLRAGACSIRPKVDIGVKSTLPEAWMVSGLPRLLAQTTTQVNGRAAYGGTPADTSVVAAIQALTARGLKVTLNPFVMMDVPPGSGREDPWTGAASQPAYPWRGRITCHPAPGRAGSPDGSGTAAAQVQSLFGSAQAGHFYSHAGLILYSGPAEWTLRRMVLHYAHLAALAGGVEAILIGSECAALTRVRGAGGSFPAVEALATLAADVKGIVGGGVRVSYAADWTEYGAQTFADGSVAFPLDGLWASPAVDFVGIDYYPPLTDWRDGSAHLDAAEATSIYDPDFLKARLRSGEAFDWYYPDDAARAAQARTAITDGAYGEP
;
A
#
# COMPACT_ATOMS: atom_id res chain seq x y z
N ALA A 1 8.99 49.74 -3.88
CA ALA A 1 8.00 48.68 -3.60
C ALA A 1 8.15 47.57 -4.63
N SER A 2 7.99 46.30 -4.24
CA SER A 2 8.20 45.12 -5.11
C SER A 2 7.30 45.07 -6.35
N TYR A 3 6.26 45.91 -6.41
CA TYR A 3 5.32 46.02 -7.53
C TYR A 3 5.24 47.43 -8.13
N GLY A 4 6.31 48.22 -8.02
CA GLY A 4 6.49 49.45 -8.83
C GLY A 4 5.48 50.59 -8.57
N ASN A 5 4.91 50.68 -7.36
CA ASN A 5 3.93 51.72 -6.97
C ASN A 5 2.67 51.77 -7.87
N ARG A 6 2.29 50.64 -8.46
CA ARG A 6 1.02 50.44 -9.17
C ARG A 6 0.16 49.44 -8.41
N VAL A 7 -1.15 49.50 -8.56
CA VAL A 7 -2.04 48.46 -8.04
C VAL A 7 -1.77 47.18 -8.83
N PRO A 8 -1.32 46.08 -8.19
CA PRO A 8 -1.05 44.84 -8.90
C PRO A 8 -2.37 44.18 -9.32
N HIS A 9 -2.33 43.38 -10.39
CA HIS A 9 -3.39 42.40 -10.63
C HIS A 9 -3.26 41.30 -9.58
N ILE A 10 -4.31 41.11 -8.78
CA ILE A 10 -4.37 40.08 -7.75
C ILE A 10 -5.17 38.92 -8.31
N THR A 11 -4.52 37.77 -8.44
CA THR A 11 -5.17 36.48 -8.70
C THR A 11 -5.07 35.67 -7.42
N VAL A 12 -6.18 35.07 -7.01
CA VAL A 12 -6.25 34.19 -5.83
C VAL A 12 -6.89 32.87 -6.21
N GLU A 13 -6.37 31.80 -5.64
CA GLU A 13 -7.06 30.51 -5.60
C GLU A 13 -8.08 30.56 -4.46
N VAL A 14 -9.33 30.17 -4.76
CA VAL A 14 -10.42 30.16 -3.78
C VAL A 14 -10.92 28.75 -3.64
N GLU A 15 -10.67 28.16 -2.48
CA GLU A 15 -11.18 26.85 -2.10
C GLU A 15 -12.41 27.00 -1.21
N ARG A 16 -13.50 26.35 -1.60
CA ARG A 16 -14.71 26.26 -0.79
C ARG A 16 -15.38 24.93 -1.07
N ALA A 17 -15.63 24.14 -0.04
CA ALA A 17 -16.43 22.93 -0.15
C ALA A 17 -17.83 23.28 -0.70
N VAL A 18 -18.13 22.81 -1.91
CA VAL A 18 -19.40 23.01 -2.60
C VAL A 18 -20.00 21.67 -2.96
N GLY A 19 -20.95 21.17 -2.17
CA GLY A 19 -21.60 19.90 -2.48
C GLY A 19 -21.97 19.08 -1.26
N ALA A 20 -22.47 17.88 -1.51
CA ALA A 20 -22.83 16.93 -0.45
C ALA A 20 -21.69 15.96 -0.13
N LEU A 21 -20.76 15.72 -1.06
CA LEU A 21 -19.74 14.68 -0.96
C LEU A 21 -18.68 15.00 0.08
N GLU A 22 -18.14 16.23 0.06
CA GLU A 22 -17.06 16.64 0.96
C GLU A 22 -17.49 16.56 2.43
N ARG A 23 -18.77 16.82 2.70
CA ARG A 23 -19.38 16.65 4.04
C ARG A 23 -19.62 15.19 4.42
N GLN A 24 -19.59 14.26 3.47
CA GLN A 24 -19.72 12.83 3.70
C GLN A 24 -18.37 12.12 3.86
N VAL A 25 -17.28 12.71 3.37
CA VAL A 25 -15.93 12.17 3.56
C VAL A 25 -15.62 12.11 5.06
N ARG A 26 -15.35 10.89 5.55
CA ARG A 26 -14.98 10.59 6.95
C ARG A 26 -13.55 10.06 7.09
N ALA A 27 -12.97 9.57 6.01
CA ALA A 27 -11.64 9.02 5.99
C ALA A 27 -10.95 9.30 4.65
N VAL A 28 -9.64 9.44 4.67
CA VAL A 28 -8.80 9.50 3.47
C VAL A 28 -7.55 8.64 3.63
N THR A 29 -6.91 8.32 2.51
CA THR A 29 -5.58 7.72 2.48
C THR A 29 -4.56 8.78 2.09
N LEU A 30 -3.51 8.93 2.88
CA LEU A 30 -2.45 9.91 2.70
C LEU A 30 -1.28 9.26 1.95
N ILE A 31 -1.14 9.62 0.67
CA ILE A 31 -0.17 9.12 -0.31
C ILE A 31 0.74 10.26 -0.79
N PRO A 32 1.91 10.02 -1.41
CA PRO A 32 2.40 8.77 -2.04
C PRO A 32 3.04 7.73 -1.11
N GLY A 33 3.38 8.06 0.15
CA GLY A 33 4.03 7.12 1.08
C GLY A 33 5.51 6.80 0.82
N ALA A 34 6.05 7.25 -0.32
CA ALA A 34 7.46 7.22 -0.67
C ALA A 34 8.02 8.66 -0.75
N THR A 35 8.13 9.32 0.40
CA THR A 35 8.72 10.66 0.54
C THR A 35 9.66 10.66 1.73
N GLU A 36 10.96 10.94 1.54
CA GLU A 36 11.93 10.85 2.65
C GLU A 36 11.58 11.77 3.84
N PHE A 37 11.07 12.97 3.55
CA PHE A 37 10.73 14.00 4.55
C PHE A 37 9.36 14.67 4.33
N GLY A 38 8.55 14.18 3.38
CA GLY A 38 7.26 14.79 3.05
C GLY A 38 6.22 14.73 4.18
N TYR A 39 6.48 13.92 5.21
CA TYR A 39 5.67 13.82 6.42
C TYR A 39 6.15 14.72 7.56
N THR A 40 7.24 15.47 7.36
CA THR A 40 7.75 16.38 8.37
C THR A 40 6.92 17.68 8.34
N PRO A 41 6.29 18.11 9.46
CA PRO A 41 5.52 19.37 9.51
C PRO A 41 6.35 20.64 9.36
N GLY A 42 7.66 20.56 9.65
CA GLY A 42 8.61 21.65 9.43
C GLY A 42 9.37 21.50 8.11
N GLU A 43 9.95 22.60 7.64
CA GLU A 43 10.78 22.61 6.44
C GLU A 43 12.09 21.83 6.65
N VAL A 44 12.36 20.90 5.74
CA VAL A 44 13.63 20.19 5.63
C VAL A 44 14.37 20.73 4.43
N LEU A 45 15.59 21.20 4.68
CA LEU A 45 16.46 21.79 3.65
C LEU A 45 17.54 20.80 3.26
N ARG A 46 17.73 20.60 1.96
CA ARG A 46 18.91 19.95 1.38
C ARG A 46 20.02 20.97 1.18
N VAL A 47 21.24 20.61 1.58
CA VAL A 47 22.45 21.36 1.27
C VAL A 47 22.89 21.05 -0.17
N VAL A 48 22.80 22.01 -1.08
CA VAL A 48 23.21 21.87 -2.50
C VAL A 48 24.53 22.57 -2.82
N GLY A 49 25.05 23.37 -1.89
CA GLY A 49 26.34 24.04 -1.99
C GLY A 49 26.68 24.81 -0.72
N ALA A 50 27.85 25.47 -0.70
CA ALA A 50 28.27 26.29 0.43
C ALA A 50 27.28 27.46 0.63
N GLY A 51 26.50 27.40 1.70
CA GLY A 51 25.45 28.38 1.99
C GLY A 51 24.26 28.34 1.02
N ALA A 52 24.14 27.30 0.19
CA ALA A 52 23.05 27.12 -0.76
C ALA A 52 22.17 25.93 -0.35
N TYR A 53 20.86 26.17 -0.28
CA TYR A 53 19.88 25.23 0.23
C TYR A 53 18.67 25.15 -0.71
N GLU A 54 18.09 23.97 -0.81
CA GLU A 54 16.82 23.73 -1.50
C GLU A 54 15.85 23.01 -0.56
N SER A 55 14.56 23.29 -0.69
CA SER A 55 13.54 22.64 0.14
C SER A 55 13.25 21.22 -0.37
N GLU A 56 13.15 20.27 0.55
CA GLU A 56 12.78 18.88 0.26
C GLU A 56 11.27 18.62 0.43
N ASN A 57 10.57 19.44 1.23
CA ASN A 57 9.17 19.19 1.62
C ASN A 57 8.30 20.46 1.78
N ARG A 58 8.78 21.62 1.33
CA ARG A 58 8.03 22.89 1.34
C ARG A 58 8.13 23.58 -0.01
N HIS A 59 7.18 23.27 -0.87
CA HIS A 59 6.98 23.89 -2.18
C HIS A 59 5.87 24.93 -2.16
N VAL A 60 5.11 25.02 -1.06
CA VAL A 60 4.14 26.08 -0.78
C VAL A 60 4.78 27.30 -0.12
N VAL A 61 4.14 28.47 -0.27
CA VAL A 61 4.54 29.72 0.39
C VAL A 61 3.69 30.07 1.62
N THR A 62 2.59 29.34 1.84
CA THR A 62 1.52 29.69 2.80
C THR A 62 1.63 28.98 4.14
N ALA A 63 2.42 27.92 4.25
CA ALA A 63 2.56 27.11 5.47
C ALA A 63 4.03 26.73 5.77
N ALA A 64 4.24 26.04 6.89
CA ALA A 64 5.55 25.56 7.34
C ALA A 64 6.08 24.36 6.55
N SER A 65 5.20 23.56 5.95
CA SER A 65 5.54 22.49 5.00
C SER A 65 4.34 22.18 4.10
N ASP A 66 4.56 21.35 3.08
CA ASP A 66 3.49 20.89 2.18
C ASP A 66 2.45 20.04 2.93
N LEU A 67 2.88 19.28 3.96
CA LEU A 67 1.97 18.49 4.81
C LEU A 67 0.99 19.41 5.56
N GLU A 68 1.51 20.45 6.23
CA GLU A 68 0.68 21.36 7.03
C GLU A 68 -0.33 22.10 6.15
N ALA A 69 0.10 22.64 4.99
CA ALA A 69 -0.81 23.26 4.04
C ALA A 69 -1.89 22.28 3.56
N SER A 70 -1.48 21.07 3.16
CA SER A 70 -2.39 20.06 2.61
C SER A 70 -3.41 19.57 3.64
N LEU A 71 -3.01 19.40 4.91
CA LEU A 71 -3.92 18.99 5.98
C LEU A 71 -4.93 20.09 6.32
N ASP A 72 -4.49 21.35 6.36
CA ASP A 72 -5.38 22.48 6.65
C ASP A 72 -6.42 22.65 5.52
N GLN A 73 -5.99 22.56 4.26
CA GLN A 73 -6.87 22.57 3.08
C GLN A 73 -7.83 21.38 3.11
N LEU A 74 -7.33 20.17 3.36
CA LEU A 74 -8.14 18.95 3.43
C LEU A 74 -9.23 19.05 4.50
N MET A 75 -8.91 19.55 5.69
CA MET A 75 -9.88 19.68 6.78
C MET A 75 -10.88 20.81 6.54
N ALA A 76 -10.48 21.88 5.84
CA ALA A 76 -11.40 22.91 5.38
C ALA A 76 -12.38 22.38 4.32
N ALA A 77 -11.89 21.55 3.39
CA ALA A 77 -12.70 20.92 2.36
C ALA A 77 -13.64 19.84 2.96
N CYS A 78 -13.11 18.97 3.81
CA CYS A 78 -13.80 17.83 4.42
C CYS A 78 -13.98 18.05 5.93
N PRO A 79 -14.92 18.89 6.38
CA PRO A 79 -15.04 19.35 7.78
C PRO A 79 -15.43 18.24 8.77
N HIS A 80 -15.78 17.07 8.28
CA HIS A 80 -16.14 15.90 9.07
C HIS A 80 -15.12 14.77 8.93
N LEU A 81 -13.92 15.04 8.44
CA LEU A 81 -12.86 14.05 8.39
C LEU A 81 -12.53 13.57 9.81
N GLU A 82 -12.52 12.25 10.01
CA GLU A 82 -12.26 11.62 11.30
C GLU A 82 -10.98 10.76 11.27
N ARG A 83 -10.60 10.24 10.11
CA ARG A 83 -9.55 9.22 9.96
C ARG A 83 -8.61 9.47 8.80
N VAL A 84 -7.35 9.11 8.98
CA VAL A 84 -6.33 9.12 7.94
C VAL A 84 -5.58 7.80 7.94
N SER A 85 -5.52 7.14 6.78
CA SER A 85 -4.61 6.02 6.54
C SER A 85 -3.26 6.57 6.06
N LEU A 86 -2.24 6.52 6.91
CA LEU A 86 -0.89 7.03 6.64
C LEU A 86 -0.05 5.92 5.99
N VAL A 87 0.17 6.03 4.67
CA VAL A 87 0.94 5.04 3.90
C VAL A 87 2.43 5.25 4.09
N VAL A 88 3.21 4.22 4.42
CA VAL A 88 4.66 4.35 4.60
C VAL A 88 5.36 3.20 3.89
N ALA A 89 6.14 3.52 2.85
CA ALA A 89 6.66 2.52 1.92
C ALA A 89 8.09 2.04 2.23
N TRP A 90 8.28 0.72 2.23
CA TRP A 90 9.57 0.09 1.91
C TRP A 90 9.51 -0.52 0.50
N PHE A 91 10.65 -1.00 0.01
CA PHE A 91 10.78 -1.44 -1.37
C PHE A 91 11.11 -2.93 -1.46
N GLY A 92 10.23 -3.66 -2.15
CA GLY A 92 10.47 -5.03 -2.63
C GLY A 92 11.26 -5.03 -3.94
N ASP A 93 12.09 -6.04 -4.20
CA ASP A 93 12.97 -6.08 -5.38
C ASP A 93 12.82 -7.33 -6.26
N ASP A 94 11.85 -8.21 -5.99
CA ASP A 94 11.60 -9.43 -6.76
C ASP A 94 10.14 -9.92 -6.58
N LEU A 95 9.53 -10.47 -7.63
CA LEU A 95 8.22 -11.14 -7.55
C LEU A 95 8.30 -12.58 -7.00
N ARG A 96 9.50 -13.16 -6.89
CA ARG A 96 9.69 -14.51 -6.36
C ARG A 96 9.85 -14.42 -4.85
N ALA A 97 8.90 -14.96 -4.09
CA ALA A 97 8.87 -14.89 -2.63
C ALA A 97 10.20 -15.37 -2.01
N GLY A 98 10.79 -16.44 -2.55
CA GLY A 98 12.07 -16.97 -2.07
C GLY A 98 13.28 -16.04 -2.22
N ALA A 99 13.23 -15.08 -3.15
CA ALA A 99 14.34 -14.20 -3.51
C ALA A 99 14.07 -12.71 -3.26
N CYS A 100 12.83 -12.35 -2.93
CA CYS A 100 12.42 -10.98 -2.69
C CYS A 100 12.93 -10.49 -1.35
N SER A 101 13.55 -9.32 -1.36
CA SER A 101 13.93 -8.60 -0.15
C SER A 101 13.12 -7.30 -0.03
N ILE A 102 12.72 -6.95 1.20
CA ILE A 102 11.96 -5.74 1.50
C ILE A 102 12.78 -4.87 2.45
N ARG A 103 13.15 -3.67 1.99
CA ARG A 103 14.05 -2.75 2.72
C ARG A 103 13.71 -1.29 2.49
N PRO A 104 14.10 -0.39 3.42
CA PRO A 104 14.02 1.04 3.16
C PRO A 104 15.05 1.43 2.09
N LYS A 105 14.71 2.41 1.26
CA LYS A 105 15.60 2.99 0.25
C LYS A 105 15.54 4.51 0.26
N VAL A 106 16.54 5.13 -0.34
CA VAL A 106 16.64 6.59 -0.52
C VAL A 106 16.55 6.97 -1.99
N ASP A 107 16.15 8.19 -2.32
CA ASP A 107 16.09 8.67 -3.70
C ASP A 107 17.48 9.02 -4.27
N ILE A 108 18.36 9.56 -3.41
CA ILE A 108 19.70 10.06 -3.73
C ILE A 108 20.67 9.51 -2.69
N GLY A 109 21.73 8.81 -3.14
CA GLY A 109 22.67 8.16 -2.22
C GLY A 109 23.50 9.13 -1.37
N VAL A 110 23.77 10.33 -1.88
CA VAL A 110 24.53 11.38 -1.18
C VAL A 110 23.68 12.64 -1.11
N LYS A 111 23.04 12.85 0.05
CA LYS A 111 22.20 14.01 0.35
C LYS A 111 22.43 14.39 1.82
N SER A 112 22.69 15.67 2.07
CA SER A 112 22.78 16.23 3.42
C SER A 112 21.58 17.12 3.68
N THR A 113 20.93 16.96 4.83
CA THR A 113 19.68 17.65 5.17
C THR A 113 19.75 18.30 6.56
N LEU A 114 18.96 19.35 6.74
CA LEU A 114 18.79 20.10 7.99
C LEU A 114 17.29 20.35 8.25
N PRO A 115 16.83 20.39 9.52
CA PRO A 115 17.62 20.15 10.73
C PRO A 115 17.88 18.67 11.02
N GLU A 116 17.22 17.77 10.31
CA GLU A 116 17.28 16.32 10.54
C GLU A 116 17.96 15.55 9.40
N ALA A 117 18.58 14.43 9.75
CA ALA A 117 19.15 13.48 8.80
C ALA A 117 18.21 12.29 8.61
N TRP A 118 18.17 11.75 7.39
CA TRP A 118 17.36 10.58 7.08
C TRP A 118 17.87 9.33 7.82
N MET A 119 16.97 8.61 8.48
CA MET A 119 17.22 7.32 9.11
C MET A 119 15.92 6.51 9.21
N VAL A 120 16.03 5.19 8.99
CA VAL A 120 14.91 4.23 9.15
C VAL A 120 15.41 2.97 9.83
N SER A 121 14.82 2.59 10.96
CA SER A 121 15.20 1.37 11.71
C SER A 121 16.69 1.33 12.07
N GLY A 122 17.26 2.49 12.42
CA GLY A 122 18.68 2.67 12.69
C GLY A 122 19.60 2.63 11.45
N LEU A 123 19.05 2.48 10.23
CA LEU A 123 19.81 2.52 8.98
C LEU A 123 20.03 3.98 8.54
N PRO A 124 21.28 4.49 8.56
CA PRO A 124 21.56 5.82 8.03
C PRO A 124 21.62 5.81 6.49
N ARG A 125 21.41 6.97 5.87
CA ARG A 125 21.44 7.13 4.39
C ARG A 125 22.66 6.49 3.73
N LEU A 126 23.85 6.67 4.31
CA LEU A 126 25.11 6.17 3.73
C LEU A 126 25.12 4.64 3.52
N LEU A 127 24.31 3.91 4.29
CA LEU A 127 24.20 2.46 4.21
C LEU A 127 22.91 2.01 3.48
N ALA A 128 22.04 2.94 3.11
CA ALA A 128 20.80 2.65 2.39
C ALA A 128 21.04 2.52 0.89
N GLN A 129 20.29 1.63 0.26
CA GLN A 129 20.28 1.53 -1.19
C GLN A 129 19.46 2.66 -1.79
N THR A 130 19.85 3.13 -2.96
CA THR A 130 19.00 4.03 -3.73
C THR A 130 17.89 3.25 -4.42
N THR A 131 16.71 3.86 -4.57
CA THR A 131 15.70 3.38 -5.51
C THR A 131 16.28 3.30 -6.92
N THR A 132 15.76 2.41 -7.77
CA THR A 132 16.19 2.38 -9.17
C THR A 132 15.82 3.66 -9.92
N GLN A 133 16.34 3.83 -11.13
CA GLN A 133 16.17 5.06 -11.90
C GLN A 133 15.42 4.82 -13.22
N VAL A 134 14.64 5.82 -13.62
CA VAL A 134 14.05 5.95 -14.95
C VAL A 134 14.54 7.26 -15.55
N ASN A 135 15.22 7.19 -16.70
CA ASN A 135 15.74 8.36 -17.42
C ASN A 135 16.61 9.29 -16.55
N GLY A 136 17.47 8.72 -15.69
CA GLY A 136 18.38 9.47 -14.81
C GLY A 136 17.72 10.11 -13.59
N ARG A 137 16.44 9.80 -13.32
CA ARG A 137 15.71 10.24 -12.12
C ARG A 137 15.31 9.03 -11.29
N ALA A 138 15.19 9.19 -9.98
CA ALA A 138 14.68 8.15 -9.11
C ALA A 138 13.28 7.70 -9.57
N ALA A 139 13.06 6.39 -9.67
CA ALA A 139 11.79 5.79 -10.07
C ALA A 139 10.70 6.00 -9.00
N TYR A 140 11.12 6.09 -7.74
CA TYR A 140 10.31 6.42 -6.59
C TYR A 140 11.02 7.46 -5.74
N GLY A 141 10.30 8.15 -4.86
CA GLY A 141 10.95 8.80 -3.71
C GLY A 141 11.48 7.75 -2.73
N GLY A 142 12.22 8.18 -1.70
CA GLY A 142 12.71 7.28 -0.66
C GLY A 142 11.66 6.94 0.41
N THR A 143 11.96 5.95 1.23
CA THR A 143 11.17 5.60 2.42
C THR A 143 11.11 6.80 3.36
N PRO A 144 9.95 7.18 3.91
CA PRO A 144 9.87 8.24 4.92
C PRO A 144 10.77 7.95 6.13
N ALA A 145 11.53 8.95 6.57
CA ALA A 145 12.34 8.83 7.77
C ALA A 145 11.46 8.56 9.01
N ASP A 146 11.97 7.80 9.97
CA ASP A 146 11.20 7.44 11.17
C ASP A 146 10.70 8.67 11.92
N THR A 147 11.54 9.73 12.01
CA THR A 147 11.19 11.01 12.64
C THR A 147 10.05 11.72 11.90
N SER A 148 10.08 11.68 10.57
CA SER A 148 9.03 12.23 9.69
C SER A 148 7.68 11.54 9.92
N VAL A 149 7.68 10.20 10.04
CA VAL A 149 6.47 9.42 10.31
C VAL A 149 5.91 9.71 11.71
N VAL A 150 6.76 9.73 12.74
CA VAL A 150 6.35 10.07 14.11
C VAL A 150 5.73 11.46 14.16
N ALA A 151 6.37 12.45 13.51
CA ALA A 151 5.89 13.82 13.46
C ALA A 151 4.53 13.93 12.74
N ALA A 152 4.32 13.21 11.63
CA ALA A 152 3.02 13.18 10.96
C ALA A 152 1.92 12.55 11.82
N ILE A 153 2.20 11.44 12.51
CA ILE A 153 1.21 10.82 13.42
C ILE A 153 0.79 11.83 14.51
N GLN A 154 1.76 12.54 15.09
CA GLN A 154 1.49 13.57 16.09
C GLN A 154 0.72 14.77 15.52
N ALA A 155 1.07 15.23 14.33
CA ALA A 155 0.40 16.33 13.65
C ALA A 155 -1.06 16.00 13.28
N LEU A 156 -1.33 14.77 12.86
CA LEU A 156 -2.67 14.25 12.60
C LEU A 156 -3.49 14.14 13.90
N THR A 157 -2.89 13.56 14.95
CA THR A 157 -3.55 13.39 16.25
C THR A 157 -3.86 14.74 16.91
N ALA A 158 -2.96 15.72 16.80
CA ALA A 158 -3.17 17.08 17.32
C ALA A 158 -4.35 17.80 16.65
N ARG A 159 -4.69 17.40 15.42
CA ARG A 159 -5.87 17.85 14.67
C ARG A 159 -7.14 17.07 14.99
N GLY A 160 -7.07 16.09 15.90
CA GLY A 160 -8.19 15.23 16.27
C GLY A 160 -8.46 14.09 15.29
N LEU A 161 -7.56 13.85 14.33
CA LEU A 161 -7.69 12.77 13.36
C LEU A 161 -7.15 11.47 13.94
N LYS A 162 -7.89 10.38 13.71
CA LYS A 162 -7.48 9.01 14.05
C LYS A 162 -6.56 8.47 12.96
N VAL A 163 -5.41 7.94 13.34
CA VAL A 163 -4.41 7.46 12.39
C VAL A 163 -4.46 5.95 12.24
N THR A 164 -4.62 5.46 11.01
CA THR A 164 -4.28 4.09 10.64
C THR A 164 -2.88 4.10 10.04
N LEU A 165 -1.90 3.47 10.66
CA LEU A 165 -0.57 3.30 10.07
C LEU A 165 -0.62 2.17 9.04
N ASN A 166 -0.22 2.46 7.79
CA ASN A 166 -0.26 1.52 6.68
C ASN A 166 1.16 1.27 6.11
N PRO A 167 1.93 0.35 6.70
CA PRO A 167 3.15 -0.18 6.10
C PRO A 167 2.88 -0.75 4.71
N PHE A 168 3.63 -0.29 3.71
CA PHE A 168 3.36 -0.56 2.30
C PHE A 168 4.61 -1.07 1.57
N VAL A 169 4.44 -1.97 0.60
CA VAL A 169 5.53 -2.48 -0.23
C VAL A 169 5.40 -1.96 -1.65
N MET A 170 6.32 -1.11 -2.07
CA MET A 170 6.45 -0.71 -3.48
C MET A 170 7.48 -1.62 -4.17
N MET A 171 7.21 -2.07 -5.40
CA MET A 171 8.14 -2.96 -6.10
C MET A 171 9.13 -2.16 -6.95
N ASP A 172 10.36 -2.08 -6.49
CA ASP A 172 11.48 -1.42 -7.18
C ASP A 172 12.23 -2.41 -8.07
N VAL A 173 11.54 -2.86 -9.13
CA VAL A 173 12.06 -3.78 -10.15
C VAL A 173 12.18 -3.00 -11.47
N PRO A 174 13.40 -2.64 -11.93
CA PRO A 174 13.57 -1.86 -13.15
C PRO A 174 13.36 -2.74 -14.40
N PRO A 175 13.09 -2.13 -15.57
CA PRO A 175 13.09 -2.86 -16.83
C PRO A 175 14.44 -3.54 -17.06
N GLY A 176 14.44 -4.78 -17.53
CA GLY A 176 15.68 -5.53 -17.78
C GLY A 176 16.43 -5.92 -16.51
N SER A 177 15.73 -6.12 -15.39
CA SER A 177 16.31 -6.49 -14.09
C SER A 177 17.15 -7.78 -14.09
N GLY A 178 17.03 -8.62 -15.13
CA GLY A 178 17.70 -9.93 -15.20
C GLY A 178 17.14 -10.95 -14.20
N ARG A 179 16.00 -10.64 -13.57
CA ARG A 179 15.30 -11.52 -12.63
C ARG A 179 14.23 -12.27 -13.38
N GLU A 180 14.27 -13.60 -13.33
CA GLU A 180 13.27 -14.43 -14.01
C GLU A 180 11.86 -14.11 -13.50
N ASP A 181 10.91 -13.95 -14.42
CA ASP A 181 9.51 -13.71 -14.11
C ASP A 181 8.83 -15.01 -13.68
N PRO A 182 8.36 -15.14 -12.41
CA PRO A 182 7.71 -16.36 -11.95
C PRO A 182 6.44 -16.71 -12.73
N TRP A 183 5.79 -15.74 -13.39
CA TRP A 183 4.53 -15.94 -14.11
C TRP A 183 4.73 -16.38 -15.56
N THR A 184 5.82 -15.96 -16.20
CA THR A 184 6.02 -16.17 -17.65
C THR A 184 7.26 -17.00 -17.97
N GLY A 185 8.23 -17.09 -17.06
CA GLY A 185 9.56 -17.65 -17.32
C GLY A 185 10.45 -16.72 -18.15
N ALA A 186 10.03 -15.48 -18.42
CA ALA A 186 10.85 -14.51 -19.11
C ALA A 186 12.09 -14.15 -18.27
N ALA A 187 13.21 -13.83 -18.94
CA ALA A 187 14.47 -13.51 -18.29
C ALA A 187 14.44 -12.22 -17.43
N SER A 188 13.38 -11.43 -17.52
CA SER A 188 13.19 -10.22 -16.71
C SER A 188 11.73 -10.08 -16.32
N GLN A 189 11.51 -9.74 -15.06
CA GLN A 189 10.21 -9.37 -14.53
C GLN A 189 9.69 -8.06 -15.17
N PRO A 190 8.36 -7.87 -15.21
CA PRO A 190 7.76 -6.59 -15.60
C PRO A 190 8.32 -5.45 -14.76
N ALA A 191 8.46 -4.27 -15.36
CA ALA A 191 8.96 -3.09 -14.66
C ALA A 191 7.94 -2.61 -13.63
N TYR A 192 8.41 -2.33 -12.41
CA TYR A 192 7.64 -1.74 -11.31
C TYR A 192 6.29 -2.43 -11.07
N PRO A 193 6.27 -3.76 -10.91
CA PRO A 193 5.03 -4.52 -10.88
C PRO A 193 4.24 -4.24 -9.60
N TRP A 194 2.95 -4.51 -9.61
CA TRP A 194 2.16 -4.51 -8.39
C TRP A 194 2.62 -5.61 -7.41
N ARG A 195 2.67 -5.31 -6.10
CA ARG A 195 3.08 -6.24 -5.03
C ARG A 195 2.20 -7.48 -4.92
N GLY A 196 0.93 -7.39 -5.32
CA GLY A 196 0.02 -8.54 -5.35
C GLY A 196 0.42 -9.63 -6.33
N ARG A 197 1.45 -9.41 -7.15
CA ARG A 197 2.05 -10.42 -8.03
C ARG A 197 3.19 -11.21 -7.39
N ILE A 198 3.59 -10.92 -6.14
CA ILE A 198 4.59 -11.72 -5.44
C ILE A 198 4.02 -13.12 -5.21
N THR A 199 4.79 -14.17 -5.53
CA THR A 199 4.33 -15.56 -5.53
C THR A 199 5.47 -16.56 -5.36
N CYS A 200 5.17 -17.86 -5.26
CA CYS A 200 6.20 -18.90 -5.34
C CYS A 200 6.81 -18.96 -6.75
N HIS A 201 8.00 -19.54 -6.87
CA HIS A 201 8.73 -19.62 -8.13
C HIS A 201 9.06 -21.06 -8.50
N PRO A 202 8.66 -21.52 -9.70
CA PRO A 202 7.70 -20.90 -10.62
C PRO A 202 6.28 -20.69 -10.03
N ALA A 203 5.51 -19.72 -10.52
CA ALA A 203 4.17 -19.40 -10.00
C ALA A 203 3.18 -20.57 -10.15
N PRO A 204 2.10 -20.64 -9.35
CA PRO A 204 1.06 -21.66 -9.50
C PRO A 204 0.54 -21.74 -10.95
N GLY A 205 0.28 -22.96 -11.44
CA GLY A 205 -0.12 -23.20 -12.83
C GLY A 205 1.03 -23.22 -13.86
N ARG A 206 2.27 -22.91 -13.46
CA ARG A 206 3.46 -23.06 -14.31
C ARG A 206 4.08 -24.45 -14.18
N ALA A 207 4.68 -24.92 -15.26
CA ALA A 207 5.46 -26.15 -15.25
C ALA A 207 6.57 -26.07 -14.20
N GLY A 208 6.65 -27.10 -13.34
CA GLY A 208 7.63 -27.16 -12.25
C GLY A 208 7.33 -26.26 -11.05
N SER A 209 6.15 -25.64 -10.96
CA SER A 209 5.76 -24.85 -9.79
C SER A 209 5.79 -25.70 -8.50
N PRO A 210 6.34 -25.17 -7.40
CA PRO A 210 6.33 -25.86 -6.11
C PRO A 210 4.98 -25.70 -5.36
N ASP A 211 3.97 -25.06 -5.95
CA ASP A 211 2.67 -24.84 -5.31
C ASP A 211 2.06 -26.16 -4.78
N GLY A 212 1.58 -26.15 -3.54
CA GLY A 212 1.08 -27.33 -2.84
C GLY A 212 2.17 -28.18 -2.16
N SER A 213 3.41 -27.69 -2.08
CA SER A 213 4.54 -28.43 -1.48
C SER A 213 5.21 -27.67 -0.32
N GLY A 214 6.06 -28.38 0.43
CA GLY A 214 6.93 -27.76 1.44
C GLY A 214 7.93 -26.75 0.86
N THR A 215 8.31 -26.89 -0.41
CA THR A 215 9.20 -25.93 -1.09
C THR A 215 8.52 -24.57 -1.27
N ALA A 216 7.23 -24.54 -1.62
CA ALA A 216 6.48 -23.28 -1.69
C ALA A 216 6.39 -22.62 -0.30
N ALA A 217 6.13 -23.40 0.75
CA ALA A 217 6.13 -22.89 2.12
C ALA A 217 7.49 -22.29 2.51
N ALA A 218 8.61 -22.93 2.17
CA ALA A 218 9.95 -22.41 2.46
C ALA A 218 10.24 -21.10 1.71
N GLN A 219 9.79 -20.96 0.45
CA GLN A 219 9.93 -19.71 -0.31
C GLN A 219 9.10 -18.57 0.31
N VAL A 220 7.88 -18.85 0.76
CA VAL A 220 7.05 -17.87 1.49
C VAL A 220 7.72 -17.48 2.81
N GLN A 221 8.25 -18.44 3.56
CA GLN A 221 8.98 -18.18 4.81
C GLN A 221 10.22 -17.31 4.60
N SER A 222 10.92 -17.45 3.47
CA SER A 222 12.06 -16.57 3.12
C SER A 222 11.65 -15.10 3.01
N LEU A 223 10.51 -14.80 2.37
CA LEU A 223 9.97 -13.44 2.25
C LEU A 223 9.60 -12.86 3.62
N PHE A 224 8.93 -13.66 4.45
CA PHE A 224 8.54 -13.22 5.80
C PHE A 224 9.76 -13.05 6.69
N GLY A 225 10.74 -13.93 6.64
CA GLY A 225 11.95 -13.84 7.45
C GLY A 225 11.78 -14.34 8.89
N SER A 226 12.83 -14.12 9.67
CA SER A 226 13.00 -14.62 11.03
C SER A 226 13.09 -13.52 12.10
N ALA A 227 12.92 -12.25 11.73
CA ALA A 227 12.84 -11.13 12.67
C ALA A 227 11.79 -11.39 13.77
N GLN A 228 12.08 -10.99 15.00
CA GLN A 228 11.20 -11.16 16.16
C GLN A 228 10.93 -9.81 16.82
N ALA A 229 9.82 -9.69 17.55
CA ALA A 229 9.44 -8.47 18.24
C ALA A 229 10.55 -7.94 19.17
N GLY A 230 11.27 -8.85 19.86
CA GLY A 230 12.37 -8.52 20.75
C GLY A 230 13.68 -8.10 20.08
N HIS A 231 13.76 -8.14 18.74
CA HIS A 231 14.93 -7.63 18.00
C HIS A 231 14.95 -6.10 17.84
N PHE A 232 13.87 -5.44 18.25
CA PHE A 232 13.72 -3.99 18.15
C PHE A 232 13.69 -3.36 19.53
N TYR A 233 14.31 -2.19 19.65
CA TYR A 233 14.31 -1.41 20.88
C TYR A 233 14.34 0.08 20.55
N SER A 234 13.72 0.88 21.43
CA SER A 234 13.75 2.33 21.31
C SER A 234 14.93 2.91 22.08
N HIS A 235 15.65 3.85 21.45
CA HIS A 235 16.69 4.62 22.11
C HIS A 235 16.73 6.04 21.53
N ALA A 236 16.72 7.06 22.40
CA ALA A 236 16.80 8.47 22.00
C ALA A 236 15.80 8.89 20.90
N GLY A 237 14.57 8.35 20.93
CA GLY A 237 13.53 8.67 19.94
C GLY A 237 13.69 7.94 18.60
N LEU A 238 14.60 6.96 18.50
CA LEU A 238 14.80 6.12 17.32
C LEU A 238 14.37 4.68 17.62
N ILE A 239 14.02 3.93 16.57
CA ILE A 239 13.86 2.47 16.63
C ILE A 239 15.10 1.83 16.03
N LEU A 240 15.77 0.98 16.80
CA LEU A 240 16.97 0.26 16.41
C LEU A 240 16.67 -1.23 16.27
N TYR A 241 17.37 -1.89 15.34
CA TYR A 241 17.23 -3.33 15.08
C TYR A 241 18.54 -4.08 15.32
N SER A 242 18.48 -5.16 16.08
CA SER A 242 19.63 -6.03 16.41
C SER A 242 19.37 -7.52 16.15
N GLY A 243 18.43 -7.83 15.26
CA GLY A 243 18.13 -9.21 14.85
C GLY A 243 19.00 -9.72 13.70
N PRO A 244 18.62 -10.86 13.08
CA PRO A 244 19.28 -11.40 11.89
C PRO A 244 19.46 -10.37 10.77
N ALA A 245 20.57 -10.44 10.05
CA ALA A 245 20.91 -9.55 8.94
C ALA A 245 20.07 -9.86 7.69
N GLU A 246 18.77 -9.56 7.76
CA GLU A 246 17.77 -9.87 6.73
C GLU A 246 16.93 -8.63 6.38
N TRP A 247 16.35 -8.61 5.18
CA TRP A 247 15.45 -7.56 4.71
C TRP A 247 14.15 -8.20 4.25
N THR A 248 13.19 -8.28 5.16
CA THR A 248 12.03 -9.18 5.07
C THR A 248 10.74 -8.46 5.45
N LEU A 249 9.60 -9.00 5.02
CA LEU A 249 8.28 -8.41 5.28
C LEU A 249 8.02 -8.27 6.78
N ARG A 250 8.35 -9.30 7.57
CA ARG A 250 8.17 -9.29 9.02
C ARG A 250 9.03 -8.22 9.68
N ARG A 251 10.27 -8.04 9.24
CA ARG A 251 11.15 -6.98 9.77
C ARG A 251 10.55 -5.60 9.54
N MET A 252 10.01 -5.33 8.35
CA MET A 252 9.34 -4.06 8.04
C MET A 252 8.15 -3.82 8.97
N VAL A 253 7.25 -4.79 9.08
CA VAL A 253 5.99 -4.61 9.83
C VAL A 253 6.25 -4.49 11.33
N LEU A 254 7.17 -5.29 11.89
CA LEU A 254 7.55 -5.17 13.30
C LEU A 254 8.24 -3.83 13.61
N HIS A 255 9.08 -3.32 12.69
CA HIS A 255 9.64 -1.96 12.81
C HIS A 255 8.53 -0.91 12.97
N TYR A 256 7.53 -0.95 12.09
CA TYR A 256 6.42 0.01 12.15
C TYR A 256 5.48 -0.20 13.33
N ALA A 257 5.34 -1.41 13.86
CA ALA A 257 4.63 -1.64 15.11
C ALA A 257 5.32 -0.94 16.30
N HIS A 258 6.66 -1.03 16.39
CA HIS A 258 7.44 -0.32 17.39
C HIS A 258 7.41 1.20 17.16
N LEU A 259 7.44 1.66 15.92
CA LEU A 259 7.32 3.08 15.58
C LEU A 259 5.93 3.64 15.95
N ALA A 260 4.86 2.88 15.73
CA ALA A 260 3.50 3.25 16.16
C ALA A 260 3.42 3.37 17.68
N ALA A 261 4.01 2.42 18.41
CA ALA A 261 4.08 2.47 19.88
C ALA A 261 4.89 3.67 20.39
N LEU A 262 6.00 4.01 19.72
CA LEU A 262 6.84 5.17 20.03
C LEU A 262 6.11 6.50 19.77
N ALA A 263 5.43 6.61 18.63
CA ALA A 263 4.73 7.84 18.24
C ALA A 263 3.55 8.16 19.18
N GLY A 264 2.82 7.11 19.59
CA GLY A 264 1.50 7.23 20.20
C GLY A 264 0.44 7.71 19.20
N GLY A 265 -0.84 7.64 19.56
CA GLY A 265 -1.94 8.22 18.75
C GLY A 265 -2.42 7.38 17.56
N VAL A 266 -1.82 6.22 17.28
CA VAL A 266 -2.28 5.29 16.24
C VAL A 266 -3.54 4.55 16.70
N GLU A 267 -4.64 4.65 15.93
CA GLU A 267 -5.90 3.92 16.18
C GLU A 267 -5.85 2.50 15.60
N ALA A 268 -5.16 2.33 14.46
CA ALA A 268 -5.02 1.04 13.80
C ALA A 268 -3.68 0.91 13.07
N ILE A 269 -3.20 -0.33 12.89
CA ILE A 269 -2.04 -0.65 12.06
C ILE A 269 -2.38 -1.80 11.12
N LEU A 270 -1.95 -1.69 9.86
CA LEU A 270 -2.05 -2.77 8.90
C LEU A 270 -0.77 -3.62 8.90
N ILE A 271 -0.91 -4.95 8.86
CA ILE A 271 0.22 -5.90 8.84
C ILE A 271 0.69 -6.22 7.42
N GLY A 272 0.01 -5.66 6.42
CA GLY A 272 0.22 -5.90 5.01
C GLY A 272 -1.03 -5.52 4.23
N SER A 273 -0.87 -5.47 2.92
CA SER A 273 -1.98 -5.17 2.02
C SER A 273 -1.74 -5.77 0.64
N GLU A 274 -2.83 -6.16 -0.03
CA GLU A 274 -2.91 -6.62 -1.42
C GLU A 274 -1.81 -7.61 -1.84
N CYS A 275 -1.52 -8.62 -1.02
CA CYS A 275 -0.59 -9.71 -1.35
C CYS A 275 -1.33 -10.85 -2.07
N ALA A 276 -2.15 -10.49 -3.06
CA ALA A 276 -3.21 -11.33 -3.64
C ALA A 276 -2.74 -12.70 -4.16
N ALA A 277 -1.62 -12.76 -4.88
CA ALA A 277 -1.08 -14.04 -5.34
C ALA A 277 -0.40 -14.83 -4.21
N LEU A 278 0.26 -14.13 -3.28
CA LEU A 278 1.03 -14.73 -2.19
C LEU A 278 0.11 -15.48 -1.22
N THR A 279 -1.04 -14.90 -0.86
CA THR A 279 -2.01 -15.51 0.07
C THR A 279 -2.72 -16.73 -0.52
N ARG A 280 -2.66 -16.91 -1.85
CA ARG A 280 -3.20 -18.07 -2.59
C ARG A 280 -2.17 -19.17 -2.87
N VAL A 281 -0.89 -18.97 -2.51
CA VAL A 281 0.14 -20.02 -2.60
C VAL A 281 -0.16 -21.11 -1.57
N ARG A 282 -0.19 -22.37 -2.04
CA ARG A 282 -0.47 -23.54 -1.21
C ARG A 282 0.81 -24.18 -0.68
N GLY A 283 0.76 -24.65 0.55
CA GLY A 283 1.75 -25.51 1.18
C GLY A 283 1.36 -26.99 1.13
N ALA A 284 2.15 -27.83 1.77
CA ALA A 284 1.84 -29.25 1.90
C ALA A 284 0.54 -29.47 2.69
N GLY A 285 -0.26 -30.46 2.30
CA GLY A 285 -1.50 -30.80 2.99
C GLY A 285 -2.63 -29.76 2.85
N GLY A 286 -2.55 -28.85 1.88
CA GLY A 286 -3.59 -27.85 1.61
C GLY A 286 -3.52 -26.60 2.49
N SER A 287 -2.39 -26.36 3.17
CA SER A 287 -2.18 -25.13 3.95
C SER A 287 -1.96 -23.90 3.07
N PHE A 288 -2.07 -22.71 3.67
CA PHE A 288 -1.76 -21.41 3.04
C PHE A 288 -0.66 -20.70 3.83
N PRO A 289 0.63 -20.96 3.53
CA PRO A 289 1.75 -20.53 4.38
C PRO A 289 1.82 -19.02 4.62
N ALA A 290 1.42 -18.21 3.64
CA ALA A 290 1.42 -16.75 3.78
C ALA A 290 0.34 -16.28 4.76
N VAL A 291 -0.84 -16.90 4.74
CA VAL A 291 -1.94 -16.61 5.67
C VAL A 291 -1.52 -16.97 7.10
N GLU A 292 -0.91 -18.13 7.29
CA GLU A 292 -0.38 -18.57 8.60
C GLU A 292 0.69 -17.60 9.12
N ALA A 293 1.59 -17.15 8.24
CA ALA A 293 2.63 -16.18 8.59
C ALA A 293 2.06 -14.79 8.91
N LEU A 294 1.03 -14.32 8.18
CA LEU A 294 0.29 -13.09 8.49
C LEU A 294 -0.44 -13.20 9.83
N ALA A 295 -1.07 -14.33 10.13
CA ALA A 295 -1.78 -14.52 11.41
C ALA A 295 -0.80 -14.49 12.60
N THR A 296 0.37 -15.10 12.43
CA THR A 296 1.46 -15.02 13.41
C THR A 296 1.95 -13.58 13.57
N LEU A 297 2.21 -12.89 12.45
CA LEU A 297 2.63 -11.49 12.45
C LEU A 297 1.59 -10.57 13.12
N ALA A 298 0.30 -10.80 12.91
CA ALA A 298 -0.77 -10.07 13.58
C ALA A 298 -0.67 -10.20 15.10
N ALA A 299 -0.43 -11.41 15.61
CA ALA A 299 -0.27 -11.65 17.04
C ALA A 299 0.95 -10.92 17.62
N ASP A 300 2.09 -10.94 16.91
CA ASP A 300 3.30 -10.23 17.36
C ASP A 300 3.11 -8.71 17.34
N VAL A 301 2.49 -8.18 16.28
CA VAL A 301 2.16 -6.75 16.18
C VAL A 301 1.23 -6.35 17.32
N LYS A 302 0.16 -7.13 17.57
CA LYS A 302 -0.77 -6.91 18.68
C LYS A 302 -0.05 -6.90 20.04
N GLY A 303 0.93 -7.78 20.23
CA GLY A 303 1.78 -7.81 21.43
C GLY A 303 2.62 -6.54 21.62
N ILE A 304 3.02 -5.88 20.54
CA ILE A 304 3.80 -4.62 20.58
C ILE A 304 2.88 -3.42 20.82
N VAL A 305 1.81 -3.28 20.03
CA VAL A 305 0.95 -2.08 20.05
C VAL A 305 -0.10 -2.11 21.18
N GLY A 306 -0.35 -3.28 21.76
CA GLY A 306 -1.32 -3.47 22.85
C GLY A 306 -2.78 -3.49 22.38
N GLY A 307 -3.69 -3.77 23.32
CA GLY A 307 -5.11 -3.95 23.02
C GLY A 307 -5.87 -2.67 22.63
N GLY A 308 -5.28 -1.49 22.82
CA GLY A 308 -5.88 -0.21 22.42
C GLY A 308 -5.76 0.11 20.93
N VAL A 309 -4.88 -0.58 20.21
CA VAL A 309 -4.63 -0.36 18.78
C VAL A 309 -5.21 -1.53 17.98
N ARG A 310 -6.00 -1.22 16.96
CA ARG A 310 -6.55 -2.23 16.05
C ARG A 310 -5.49 -2.70 15.06
N VAL A 311 -5.53 -3.97 14.69
CA VAL A 311 -4.58 -4.65 13.82
C VAL A 311 -5.40 -5.36 12.76
N SER A 312 -5.02 -5.20 11.50
CA SER A 312 -5.70 -5.85 10.39
C SER A 312 -4.79 -6.02 9.18
N TYR A 313 -5.32 -6.65 8.14
CA TYR A 313 -4.74 -6.81 6.82
C TYR A 313 -5.72 -6.24 5.79
N ALA A 314 -5.23 -5.45 4.83
CA ALA A 314 -6.07 -4.89 3.78
C ALA A 314 -5.95 -5.73 2.51
N ALA A 315 -6.91 -6.64 2.30
CA ALA A 315 -6.94 -7.52 1.14
C ALA A 315 -7.30 -6.73 -0.14
N ASP A 316 -6.76 -7.13 -1.28
CA ASP A 316 -7.28 -6.64 -2.57
C ASP A 316 -8.74 -7.10 -2.77
N TRP A 317 -9.54 -6.35 -3.53
CA TRP A 317 -10.93 -6.72 -3.82
C TRP A 317 -11.08 -8.06 -4.57
N THR A 318 -10.02 -8.57 -5.20
CA THR A 318 -10.02 -9.92 -5.83
C THR A 318 -9.44 -11.01 -4.91
N GLU A 319 -8.90 -10.63 -3.76
CA GLU A 319 -8.16 -11.52 -2.87
C GLU A 319 -9.06 -12.24 -1.86
N TYR A 320 -10.15 -11.60 -1.41
CA TYR A 320 -11.03 -12.14 -0.37
C TYR A 320 -11.88 -13.35 -0.80
N GLY A 321 -12.12 -13.51 -2.10
CA GLY A 321 -12.99 -14.56 -2.63
C GLY A 321 -12.36 -15.96 -2.55
N ALA A 322 -13.21 -16.98 -2.69
CA ALA A 322 -12.80 -18.37 -2.73
C ALA A 322 -11.70 -18.63 -3.77
N GLN A 323 -10.84 -19.61 -3.51
CA GLN A 323 -9.97 -20.23 -4.48
C GLN A 323 -10.61 -21.55 -4.93
N THR A 324 -10.97 -21.62 -6.21
CA THR A 324 -11.57 -22.82 -6.82
C THR A 324 -10.50 -23.69 -7.44
N PHE A 325 -10.65 -25.01 -7.34
CA PHE A 325 -9.72 -25.99 -7.90
C PHE A 325 -10.37 -26.84 -9.00
N ALA A 326 -9.53 -27.47 -9.83
CA ALA A 326 -10.00 -28.25 -10.98
C ALA A 326 -10.84 -29.49 -10.61
N ASP A 327 -10.71 -29.98 -9.37
CA ASP A 327 -11.51 -31.07 -8.83
C ASP A 327 -12.86 -30.61 -8.25
N GLY A 328 -13.18 -29.32 -8.37
CA GLY A 328 -14.40 -28.71 -7.85
C GLY A 328 -14.32 -28.36 -6.36
N SER A 329 -13.21 -28.64 -5.68
CA SER A 329 -13.01 -28.18 -4.31
C SER A 329 -12.80 -26.66 -4.27
N VAL A 330 -13.16 -26.05 -3.14
CA VAL A 330 -12.99 -24.62 -2.89
C VAL A 330 -12.30 -24.40 -1.54
N ALA A 331 -11.46 -23.39 -1.46
CA ALA A 331 -10.84 -22.94 -0.22
C ALA A 331 -11.04 -21.43 -0.02
N PHE A 332 -11.00 -20.98 1.23
CA PHE A 332 -11.10 -19.57 1.60
C PHE A 332 -9.82 -19.18 2.35
N PRO A 333 -8.73 -18.82 1.65
CA PRO A 333 -7.42 -18.69 2.27
C PRO A 333 -7.40 -17.67 3.41
N LEU A 334 -8.01 -16.49 3.20
CA LEU A 334 -7.99 -15.40 4.17
C LEU A 334 -8.83 -15.65 5.42
N ASP A 335 -9.73 -16.64 5.43
CA ASP A 335 -10.53 -16.99 6.62
C ASP A 335 -9.62 -17.33 7.81
N GLY A 336 -8.51 -18.03 7.56
CA GLY A 336 -7.54 -18.35 8.62
C GLY A 336 -6.91 -17.11 9.26
N LEU A 337 -6.69 -16.04 8.49
CA LEU A 337 -6.18 -14.77 9.00
C LEU A 337 -7.27 -13.99 9.74
N TRP A 338 -8.46 -13.87 9.17
CA TRP A 338 -9.56 -13.10 9.76
C TRP A 338 -10.21 -13.78 10.97
N ALA A 339 -10.06 -15.10 11.11
CA ALA A 339 -10.41 -15.82 12.32
C ALA A 339 -9.38 -15.65 13.46
N SER A 340 -8.20 -15.09 13.18
CA SER A 340 -7.20 -14.84 14.21
C SER A 340 -7.71 -13.83 15.25
N PRO A 341 -7.61 -14.10 16.56
CA PRO A 341 -8.03 -13.16 17.60
C PRO A 341 -7.16 -11.89 17.64
N ALA A 342 -6.03 -11.86 16.92
CA ALA A 342 -5.18 -10.69 16.80
C ALA A 342 -5.63 -9.73 15.68
N VAL A 343 -6.59 -10.11 14.83
CA VAL A 343 -7.14 -9.28 13.75
C VAL A 343 -8.50 -8.73 14.18
N ASP A 344 -8.63 -7.41 14.30
CA ASP A 344 -9.84 -6.80 14.87
C ASP A 344 -10.91 -6.44 13.85
N PHE A 345 -10.58 -6.40 12.55
CA PHE A 345 -11.52 -6.10 11.48
C PHE A 345 -11.06 -6.67 10.15
N VAL A 346 -12.01 -6.85 9.22
CA VAL A 346 -11.74 -7.19 7.82
C VAL A 346 -11.44 -5.90 7.05
N GLY A 347 -10.25 -5.81 6.46
CA GLY A 347 -9.86 -4.72 5.57
C GLY A 347 -9.90 -5.17 4.11
N ILE A 348 -10.51 -4.37 3.25
CA ILE A 348 -10.56 -4.61 1.80
C ILE A 348 -10.30 -3.29 1.07
N ASP A 349 -9.32 -3.30 0.17
CA ASP A 349 -9.08 -2.26 -0.82
C ASP A 349 -10.09 -2.43 -1.96
N TYR A 350 -11.25 -1.77 -1.80
CA TYR A 350 -12.46 -2.02 -2.59
C TYR A 350 -12.48 -1.21 -3.88
N TYR A 351 -11.98 -1.80 -4.97
CA TYR A 351 -11.99 -1.22 -6.32
C TYR A 351 -12.66 -2.10 -7.40
N PRO A 352 -13.78 -2.81 -7.11
CA PRO A 352 -14.48 -3.54 -8.16
C PRO A 352 -15.04 -2.59 -9.22
N PRO A 353 -15.17 -3.04 -10.49
CA PRO A 353 -15.84 -2.25 -11.51
C PRO A 353 -17.32 -2.08 -11.13
N LEU A 354 -17.74 -0.82 -10.94
CA LEU A 354 -19.15 -0.52 -10.69
C LEU A 354 -20.01 -0.73 -11.94
N THR A 355 -19.45 -0.49 -13.14
CA THR A 355 -20.17 -0.63 -14.42
C THR A 355 -19.22 -1.17 -15.48
N ASP A 356 -19.74 -1.62 -16.61
CA ASP A 356 -18.94 -1.95 -17.82
C ASP A 356 -19.22 -0.90 -18.92
N TRP A 357 -19.38 0.34 -18.48
CA TRP A 357 -19.47 1.52 -19.34
C TRP A 357 -18.13 1.74 -20.06
N ARG A 358 -18.20 2.14 -21.34
CA ARG A 358 -17.01 2.37 -22.18
C ARG A 358 -17.14 3.70 -22.92
N ASP A 359 -16.06 4.14 -23.54
CA ASP A 359 -16.11 5.30 -24.41
C ASP A 359 -16.98 5.03 -25.65
N GLY A 360 -17.74 6.05 -26.06
CA GLY A 360 -18.66 5.97 -27.21
C GLY A 360 -20.02 5.39 -26.84
N SER A 361 -20.76 4.90 -27.83
CA SER A 361 -22.13 4.40 -27.68
C SER A 361 -22.32 2.96 -28.18
N ALA A 362 -21.25 2.30 -28.61
CA ALA A 362 -21.30 0.94 -29.16
C ALA A 362 -21.28 -0.16 -28.08
N HIS A 363 -21.13 0.21 -26.80
CA HIS A 363 -21.04 -0.74 -25.70
C HIS A 363 -22.42 -1.15 -25.17
N LEU A 364 -22.51 -2.33 -24.54
CA LEU A 364 -23.78 -2.88 -24.05
C LEU A 364 -24.50 -1.96 -23.05
N ASP A 365 -23.75 -1.32 -22.14
CA ASP A 365 -24.34 -0.42 -21.14
C ASP A 365 -25.00 0.84 -21.74
N ALA A 366 -24.70 1.21 -22.99
CA ALA A 366 -25.31 2.37 -23.67
C ALA A 366 -26.80 2.13 -24.00
N ALA A 367 -27.25 0.87 -23.97
CA ALA A 367 -28.67 0.52 -24.10
C ALA A 367 -29.45 0.68 -22.78
N GLU A 368 -28.75 0.74 -21.64
CA GLU A 368 -29.36 0.81 -20.31
C GLU A 368 -29.39 2.24 -19.75
N ALA A 369 -28.38 3.05 -20.08
CA ALA A 369 -28.30 4.45 -19.66
C ALA A 369 -27.71 5.35 -20.74
N THR A 370 -28.06 6.64 -20.68
CA THR A 370 -27.55 7.65 -21.63
C THR A 370 -26.22 8.27 -21.21
N SER A 371 -25.82 8.06 -19.95
CA SER A 371 -24.61 8.63 -19.38
C SER A 371 -24.08 7.73 -18.25
N ILE A 372 -22.76 7.63 -18.14
CA ILE A 372 -22.09 7.04 -16.97
C ILE A 372 -22.44 7.76 -15.66
N TYR A 373 -22.91 9.02 -15.74
CA TYR A 373 -23.29 9.81 -14.57
C TYR A 373 -24.76 9.66 -14.19
N ASP A 374 -25.52 8.79 -14.88
CA ASP A 374 -26.93 8.54 -14.54
C ASP A 374 -27.04 7.91 -13.13
N PRO A 375 -27.67 8.60 -12.16
CA PRO A 375 -27.70 8.12 -10.78
C PRO A 375 -28.50 6.84 -10.59
N ASP A 376 -29.53 6.60 -11.40
CA ASP A 376 -30.37 5.41 -11.27
C ASP A 376 -29.67 4.19 -11.86
N PHE A 377 -28.94 4.37 -12.97
CA PHE A 377 -28.03 3.37 -13.51
C PHE A 377 -26.94 2.97 -12.51
N LEU A 378 -26.21 3.95 -11.97
CA LEU A 378 -25.14 3.68 -10.99
C LEU A 378 -25.66 2.99 -9.73
N LYS A 379 -26.84 3.38 -9.23
CA LYS A 379 -27.46 2.70 -8.08
C LYS A 379 -27.88 1.27 -8.39
N ALA A 380 -28.44 1.02 -9.58
CA ALA A 380 -28.85 -0.32 -9.99
C ALA A 380 -27.64 -1.27 -10.04
N ARG A 381 -26.47 -0.76 -10.43
CA ARG A 381 -25.21 -1.51 -10.51
C ARG A 381 -24.51 -1.79 -9.19
N LEU A 382 -24.99 -1.25 -8.06
CA LEU A 382 -24.48 -1.63 -6.74
C LEU A 382 -24.80 -3.09 -6.36
N ARG A 383 -25.75 -3.72 -7.05
CA ARG A 383 -26.20 -5.11 -6.81
C ARG A 383 -26.47 -5.86 -8.12
N SER A 384 -25.75 -5.50 -9.17
CA SER A 384 -25.84 -6.13 -10.50
C SER A 384 -24.56 -5.87 -11.29
N GLY A 385 -24.32 -6.63 -12.34
CA GLY A 385 -23.18 -6.45 -13.24
C GLY A 385 -22.06 -7.48 -13.05
N GLU A 386 -20.82 -7.04 -13.28
CA GLU A 386 -19.64 -7.90 -13.23
C GLU A 386 -19.41 -8.45 -11.81
N ALA A 387 -19.06 -9.73 -11.70
CA ALA A 387 -18.86 -10.44 -10.45
C ALA A 387 -20.13 -10.57 -9.57
N PHE A 388 -21.30 -10.23 -10.12
CA PHE A 388 -22.61 -10.50 -9.52
C PHE A 388 -23.52 -11.29 -10.47
N ASP A 389 -23.91 -10.69 -11.60
CA ASP A 389 -24.77 -11.36 -12.60
C ASP A 389 -23.97 -12.11 -13.66
N TRP A 390 -22.75 -11.64 -13.95
CA TRP A 390 -21.93 -12.16 -15.03
C TRP A 390 -20.43 -11.92 -14.78
N TYR A 391 -19.58 -12.61 -15.53
CA TYR A 391 -18.13 -12.41 -15.54
C TYR A 391 -17.56 -12.53 -16.96
N TYR A 392 -16.32 -12.09 -17.15
CA TYR A 392 -15.56 -12.34 -18.38
C TYR A 392 -14.58 -13.50 -18.17
N PRO A 393 -14.64 -14.58 -18.97
CA PRO A 393 -13.73 -15.72 -18.82
C PRO A 393 -12.29 -15.41 -19.24
N ASP A 394 -12.09 -14.43 -20.12
CA ASP A 394 -10.78 -13.99 -20.62
C ASP A 394 -10.82 -12.56 -21.18
N ASP A 395 -9.65 -12.04 -21.57
CA ASP A 395 -9.48 -10.70 -22.14
C ASP A 395 -10.19 -10.54 -23.49
N ALA A 396 -10.32 -11.60 -24.28
CA ALA A 396 -11.02 -11.54 -25.57
C ALA A 396 -12.53 -11.37 -25.37
N ALA A 397 -13.10 -12.09 -24.41
CA ALA A 397 -14.48 -11.94 -23.99
C ALA A 397 -14.74 -10.55 -23.39
N ARG A 398 -13.82 -10.04 -22.56
CA ARG A 398 -13.90 -8.66 -22.06
C ARG A 398 -13.87 -7.65 -23.22
N ALA A 399 -12.93 -7.77 -24.15
CA ALA A 399 -12.85 -6.87 -25.30
C ALA A 399 -14.14 -6.87 -26.13
N ALA A 400 -14.75 -8.04 -26.34
CA ALA A 400 -15.98 -8.22 -27.10
C ALA A 400 -17.29 -7.95 -26.32
N GLN A 401 -17.24 -7.67 -25.01
CA GLN A 401 -18.40 -7.68 -24.11
C GLN A 401 -19.20 -9.00 -24.15
N ALA A 402 -18.51 -10.12 -24.35
CA ALA A 402 -19.10 -11.46 -24.27
C ALA A 402 -19.24 -11.88 -22.78
N ARG A 403 -20.26 -11.32 -22.13
CA ARG A 403 -20.59 -11.57 -20.71
C ARG A 403 -21.07 -13.00 -20.51
N THR A 404 -20.47 -13.74 -19.60
CA THR A 404 -20.91 -15.08 -19.18
C THR A 404 -21.73 -14.96 -17.91
N ALA A 405 -22.98 -15.44 -17.92
CA ALA A 405 -23.83 -15.41 -16.72
C ALA A 405 -23.19 -16.20 -15.57
N ILE A 406 -23.25 -15.64 -14.37
CA ILE A 406 -23.01 -16.38 -13.13
C ILE A 406 -24.33 -17.10 -12.83
N THR A 407 -24.23 -18.41 -12.64
CA THR A 407 -25.36 -19.28 -12.28
C THR A 407 -24.79 -20.42 -11.45
N ASP A 408 -25.44 -20.83 -10.36
CA ASP A 408 -24.95 -21.97 -9.58
C ASP A 408 -25.19 -23.34 -10.26
N GLY A 409 -25.96 -23.36 -11.36
CA GLY A 409 -26.40 -24.55 -12.08
C GLY A 409 -27.25 -25.51 -11.23
N ALA A 410 -26.59 -26.25 -10.33
CA ALA A 410 -27.12 -27.42 -9.63
C ALA A 410 -28.12 -27.11 -8.51
N TYR A 411 -28.15 -25.88 -7.97
CA TYR A 411 -29.01 -25.52 -6.84
C TYR A 411 -29.99 -24.36 -7.14
N GLY A 412 -29.94 -23.80 -8.35
CA GLY A 412 -30.84 -22.77 -8.85
C GLY A 412 -30.64 -21.37 -8.25
N GLU A 413 -29.56 -21.14 -7.50
CA GLU A 413 -29.18 -19.83 -6.98
C GLU A 413 -28.43 -19.01 -8.07
N PRO A 414 -28.74 -17.70 -8.19
CA PRO A 414 -28.06 -16.81 -9.12
C PRO A 414 -26.59 -16.60 -8.77
#